data_AF-A0A0E0XZ82-F1
#
_entry.id   AF-A0A0E0XZ82-F1
#
_cell.length_a   1.000
_cell.length_b   1.000
_cell.length_c   1.000
_cell.angle_alpha   90.00
_cell.angle_beta   90.00
_cell.angle_gamma   90.00
#
_symmetry.space_group_name_H-M   'P 1'
#
loop_
_entity.id
_entity.type
_entity.pdbx_description
1 polymer ?
#
loop_
_entity_poly.entity_id
_entity_poly.type
_entity_poly.pdbx_seq_one_letter_code
_entity_poly.pdbx_strand_id
1 'polypeptide(L)'
;METVLHALKAMGKANSVELAARLDISREEVLNELWELKKNGVVDKTGHTWFLAVEGEAGVTEERPVKSETQDMLTEEVAPKVSADMMIEFISQEGAKTCEELAGKFGVSTRKVASTLAVVTATRRLVREISNGKFRYKMPDVENGDLSALSSQNKQSHHDAENSAAGDEMNRFPLASESTAKASTDEFIREVPSFTEKSASSVMLPSLHAASRELRRAKKQVQKWERVCAALRELNKHRDIVRQIVDSSGRIVSEK
;
A
#
# COMPACT_ATOMS: atom_id res chain seq x y z
N MET A 1 29.53 -30.01 19.88
CA MET A 1 28.53 -29.36 19.01
C MET A 1 28.75 -27.87 19.14
N GLU A 2 29.13 -27.19 18.06
CA GLU A 2 29.24 -25.72 18.09
C GLU A 2 27.82 -25.14 18.20
N THR A 3 27.58 -24.23 19.14
CA THR A 3 26.30 -23.52 19.29
C THR A 3 26.37 -22.17 18.56
N VAL A 4 25.22 -21.59 18.22
CA VAL A 4 25.16 -20.29 17.52
C VAL A 4 25.88 -19.18 18.29
N LEU A 5 25.82 -19.21 19.62
CA LEU A 5 26.58 -18.29 20.49
C LEU A 5 28.10 -18.48 20.33
N HIS A 6 28.59 -19.73 20.34
CA HIS A 6 30.02 -20.00 20.20
C HIS A 6 30.55 -19.55 18.83
N ALA A 7 29.80 -19.81 17.77
CA ALA A 7 30.12 -19.33 16.42
C ALA A 7 30.11 -17.79 16.35
N LEU A 8 29.10 -17.15 16.95
CA LEU A 8 29.01 -15.69 17.01
C LEU A 8 30.15 -15.07 17.83
N LYS A 9 30.56 -15.71 18.94
CA LYS A 9 31.69 -15.29 19.76
C LYS A 9 33.02 -15.41 19.00
N ALA A 10 33.19 -16.48 18.22
CA ALA A 10 34.37 -16.66 17.38
C ALA A 10 34.46 -15.63 16.25
N MET A 11 33.31 -15.17 15.74
CA MET A 11 33.24 -14.18 14.66
C MET A 11 33.15 -12.73 15.15
N GLY A 12 32.75 -12.49 16.39
CA GLY A 12 32.50 -11.18 16.98
C GLY A 12 31.22 -10.50 16.46
N LYS A 13 31.11 -10.35 15.14
CA LYS A 13 29.92 -9.82 14.43
C LYS A 13 29.62 -10.72 13.24
N ALA A 14 28.41 -11.24 13.15
CA ALA A 14 28.05 -12.18 12.08
C ALA A 14 26.61 -11.98 11.60
N ASN A 15 26.35 -12.33 10.35
CA ASN A 15 24.99 -12.43 9.82
C ASN A 15 24.42 -13.84 10.06
N SER A 16 23.09 -13.94 10.15
CA SER A 16 22.32 -15.19 10.12
C SER A 16 22.75 -16.15 8.99
N VAL A 17 23.12 -15.64 7.82
CA VAL A 17 23.57 -16.44 6.67
C VAL A 17 24.97 -17.02 6.89
N GLU A 18 25.88 -16.24 7.48
CA GLU A 18 27.25 -16.67 7.74
C GLU A 18 27.31 -17.69 8.88
N LEU A 19 26.48 -17.50 9.91
CA LEU A 19 26.32 -18.46 11.01
C LEU A 19 25.71 -19.79 10.52
N ALA A 20 24.70 -19.72 9.65
CA ALA A 20 24.11 -20.91 9.03
C ALA A 20 25.14 -21.70 8.20
N ALA A 21 25.93 -21.00 7.37
CA ALA A 21 26.97 -21.64 6.56
C ALA A 21 28.08 -22.29 7.41
N ARG A 22 28.41 -21.72 8.58
CA ARG A 22 29.44 -22.28 9.47
C ARG A 22 28.96 -23.50 10.24
N LEU A 23 27.71 -23.46 10.70
CA LEU A 23 27.14 -24.52 11.53
C LEU A 23 26.54 -25.65 10.70
N ASP A 24 26.38 -25.46 9.38
CA ASP A 24 25.63 -26.34 8.48
C ASP A 24 24.19 -26.56 8.96
N ILE A 25 23.58 -25.49 9.48
CA ILE A 25 22.23 -25.45 10.05
C ILE A 25 21.36 -24.52 9.19
N SER A 26 20.05 -24.76 9.19
CA SER A 26 19.11 -23.89 8.48
C SER A 26 19.16 -22.45 9.02
N ARG A 27 19.04 -21.47 8.11
CA ARG A 27 19.01 -20.04 8.48
C ARG A 27 17.90 -19.72 9.49
N GLU A 28 16.77 -20.41 9.40
CA GLU A 28 15.61 -20.22 10.27
C GLU A 28 15.91 -20.66 11.71
N GLU A 29 16.56 -21.80 11.87
CA GLU A 29 16.96 -22.33 13.17
C GLU A 29 18.03 -21.43 13.83
N VAL A 30 19.01 -20.96 13.05
CA VAL A 30 19.97 -19.94 13.51
C VAL A 30 19.28 -18.65 13.94
N LEU A 31 18.28 -18.19 13.19
CA LEU A 31 17.52 -16.99 13.55
C LEU A 31 16.70 -17.21 14.82
N ASN A 32 16.04 -18.36 14.98
CA ASN A 32 15.29 -18.69 16.19
C ASN A 32 16.20 -18.67 17.42
N GLU A 33 17.38 -19.30 17.35
CA GLU A 33 18.35 -19.28 18.43
C GLU A 33 18.87 -17.87 18.74
N LEU A 34 19.18 -17.06 17.71
CA LEU A 34 19.63 -15.67 17.91
C LEU A 34 18.56 -14.80 18.56
N TRP A 35 17.28 -15.02 18.24
CA TRP A 35 16.17 -14.33 18.89
C TRP A 35 16.00 -14.74 20.35
N GLU A 36 16.15 -16.02 20.68
CA GLU A 36 16.16 -16.47 22.08
C GLU A 36 17.36 -15.91 22.85
N LEU A 37 18.55 -15.89 22.26
CA LEU A 37 19.75 -15.27 22.86
C LEU A 37 19.60 -13.77 23.09
N LYS A 38 18.92 -13.08 22.17
CA LYS A 38 18.58 -11.66 22.32
C LYS A 38 17.54 -11.43 23.41
N LYS A 39 16.53 -12.28 23.52
CA LYS A 39 15.54 -12.23 24.62
C LYS A 39 16.22 -12.45 25.98
N ASN A 40 17.26 -13.26 26.01
CA ASN A 40 18.09 -13.51 27.19
C ASN A 40 19.14 -12.41 27.44
N GLY A 41 19.21 -11.37 26.60
CA GLY A 41 20.13 -10.24 26.75
C GLY A 41 21.60 -10.55 26.42
N VAL A 42 21.89 -11.68 25.78
CA VAL A 42 23.26 -12.13 25.49
C VAL A 42 23.77 -11.59 24.15
N VAL A 43 22.87 -11.28 23.23
CA VAL A 43 23.18 -10.88 21.86
C VAL A 43 22.34 -9.68 21.44
N ASP A 44 22.99 -8.69 20.86
CA ASP A 44 22.35 -7.53 20.23
C ASP A 44 22.34 -7.65 18.70
N LYS A 45 21.42 -6.88 18.10
CA LYS A 45 21.23 -6.85 16.64
C LYS A 45 21.25 -5.42 16.13
N THR A 46 22.12 -5.18 15.17
CA THR A 46 22.16 -3.94 14.38
C THR A 46 21.98 -4.29 12.92
N GLY A 47 20.83 -3.91 12.34
CA GLY A 47 20.50 -4.24 10.95
C GLY A 47 20.40 -5.75 10.74
N HIS A 48 21.28 -6.32 9.92
CA HIS A 48 21.35 -7.76 9.63
C HIS A 48 22.47 -8.46 10.40
N THR A 49 23.19 -7.72 11.23
CA THR A 49 24.37 -8.19 11.94
C THR A 49 24.03 -8.40 13.41
N TRP A 50 24.41 -9.57 13.90
CA TRP A 50 24.31 -9.96 15.30
C TRP A 50 25.69 -9.84 15.94
N PHE A 51 25.73 -9.51 17.22
CA PHE A 51 26.97 -9.41 18.01
C PHE A 51 26.65 -9.59 19.49
N LEU A 52 27.64 -9.99 20.29
CA LEU A 52 27.44 -10.18 21.73
C LEU A 52 27.12 -8.86 22.42
N ALA A 53 26.10 -8.85 23.27
CA ALA A 53 25.81 -7.73 24.15
C ALA A 53 26.99 -7.60 25.12
N VAL A 54 27.64 -6.44 25.15
CA VAL A 54 28.81 -6.21 26.01
C VAL A 54 28.33 -6.17 27.46
N GLU A 55 28.73 -7.19 28.23
CA GLU A 55 28.47 -7.28 29.66
C GLU A 55 29.37 -6.28 30.40
N GLY A 56 28.84 -5.08 30.65
CA GLY A 56 29.41 -4.06 31.52
C GLY A 56 30.39 -3.07 30.86
N GLU A 57 29.92 -1.84 30.64
CA GLU A 57 30.60 -0.57 30.95
C GLU A 57 29.72 0.60 30.46
N ALA A 58 29.33 1.46 31.39
CA ALA A 58 28.68 2.72 31.12
C ALA A 58 29.75 3.76 30.73
N GLY A 59 29.65 4.34 29.52
CA GLY A 59 30.33 5.61 29.22
C GLY A 59 30.79 5.86 27.78
N VAL A 60 30.13 6.83 27.14
CA VAL A 60 30.77 7.94 26.38
C VAL A 60 31.29 7.66 24.95
N THR A 61 30.46 8.11 23.98
CA THR A 61 30.76 8.92 22.75
C THR A 61 31.69 8.30 21.69
N GLU A 62 31.38 8.22 20.39
CA GLU A 62 30.91 9.28 19.48
C GLU A 62 30.21 8.73 18.21
N GLU A 63 29.22 9.52 17.77
CA GLU A 63 28.76 9.80 16.40
C GLU A 63 28.03 8.75 15.52
N ARG A 64 26.70 8.93 15.50
CA ARG A 64 25.68 8.75 14.43
C ARG A 64 26.15 9.07 12.98
N PRO A 65 25.32 8.86 11.92
CA PRO A 65 24.01 8.16 11.83
C PRO A 65 23.83 7.29 10.56
N VAL A 66 23.20 6.11 10.63
CA VAL A 66 22.43 5.58 9.47
C VAL A 66 21.14 4.91 9.92
N LYS A 67 20.05 5.40 9.34
CA LYS A 67 18.67 4.91 9.47
C LYS A 67 18.53 3.56 8.77
N SER A 68 17.92 2.56 9.43
CA SER A 68 17.11 1.53 8.77
C SER A 68 16.09 0.94 9.77
N GLU A 69 14.87 1.46 9.73
CA GLU A 69 13.62 0.72 9.97
C GLU A 69 13.58 -0.49 9.00
N THR A 70 13.07 -1.70 9.25
CA THR A 70 11.96 -2.24 10.06
C THR A 70 12.18 -3.78 10.13
N GLN A 71 11.85 -4.53 11.19
CA GLN A 71 10.53 -5.07 11.62
C GLN A 71 10.91 -6.24 12.57
N ASP A 72 10.16 -6.73 13.57
CA ASP A 72 8.83 -6.54 14.09
C ASP A 72 8.81 -7.26 15.48
N MET A 73 7.71 -7.11 16.21
CA MET A 73 7.27 -7.88 17.38
C MET A 73 7.47 -7.23 18.76
N LEU A 74 6.33 -6.69 19.21
CA LEU A 74 5.81 -6.75 20.58
C LEU A 74 6.62 -6.03 21.67
N THR A 75 6.25 -4.77 21.92
CA THR A 75 5.96 -4.27 23.29
C THR A 75 5.34 -2.88 23.20
N GLU A 76 4.13 -2.80 23.73
CA GLU A 76 3.50 -1.60 24.23
C GLU A 76 4.31 -1.07 25.43
N GLU A 77 5.05 0.03 25.27
CA GLU A 77 5.18 1.08 26.28
C GLU A 77 6.02 2.28 25.77
N VAL A 78 5.39 3.45 25.84
CA VAL A 78 5.88 4.82 26.02
C VAL A 78 7.28 5.19 25.49
N ALA A 79 7.28 5.82 24.32
CA ALA A 79 8.16 6.95 24.03
C ALA A 79 7.34 7.97 23.20
N PRO A 80 7.51 9.29 23.37
CA PRO A 80 6.68 10.32 22.74
C PRO A 80 6.95 10.38 21.24
N LYS A 81 6.35 9.45 20.50
CA LYS A 81 6.36 9.38 19.05
C LYS A 81 5.38 10.43 18.58
N VAL A 82 5.91 11.52 17.99
CA VAL A 82 5.10 12.54 17.32
C VAL A 82 4.04 11.84 16.46
N SER A 83 2.81 11.86 16.96
CA SER A 83 1.67 11.18 16.34
C SER A 83 1.13 12.04 15.19
N ALA A 84 0.44 11.41 14.26
CA ALA A 84 -0.31 12.12 13.22
C ALA A 84 -1.24 13.17 13.83
N ASP A 85 -1.86 12.86 14.97
CA ASP A 85 -2.77 13.78 15.67
C ASP A 85 -2.06 15.03 16.21
N MET A 86 -0.82 14.90 16.69
CA MET A 86 -0.02 16.05 17.13
C MET A 86 0.31 16.98 15.96
N MET A 87 0.60 16.42 14.77
CA MET A 87 0.85 17.24 13.57
C MET A 87 -0.43 17.94 13.08
N ILE A 88 -1.59 17.27 13.18
CA ILE A 88 -2.89 17.83 12.81
C ILE A 88 -3.28 18.97 13.76
N GLU A 89 -3.13 18.76 15.07
CA GLU A 89 -3.41 19.79 16.08
C GLU A 89 -2.55 21.03 15.87
N PHE A 90 -1.26 20.84 15.57
CA PHE A 90 -0.36 21.93 15.27
C PHE A 90 -0.75 22.71 14.01
N ILE A 91 -1.18 22.03 12.94
CA ILE A 91 -1.71 22.67 11.72
C ILE A 91 -3.02 23.41 12.02
N SER A 92 -3.84 22.87 12.93
CA SER A 92 -5.07 23.53 13.38
C SER A 92 -4.78 24.82 14.15
N GLN A 93 -3.68 24.89 14.90
CA GLN A 93 -3.32 26.06 15.70
C GLN A 93 -2.56 27.12 14.89
N GLU A 94 -1.55 26.71 14.11
CA GLU A 94 -0.67 27.64 13.40
C GLU A 94 -1.05 27.88 11.92
N GLY A 95 -2.16 27.28 11.44
CA GLY A 95 -2.65 27.41 10.08
C GLY A 95 -1.92 26.51 9.07
N ALA A 96 -2.11 26.76 7.76
CA ALA A 96 -1.56 25.88 6.72
C ALA A 96 -0.03 25.78 6.84
N LYS A 97 0.56 24.57 6.92
CA LYS A 97 2.02 24.37 7.09
C LYS A 97 2.67 23.52 6.01
N THR A 98 3.97 23.72 5.79
CA THR A 98 4.78 22.87 4.90
C THR A 98 5.38 21.68 5.66
N CYS A 99 5.77 20.63 4.92
CA CYS A 99 6.50 19.50 5.51
C CYS A 99 7.84 19.92 6.15
N GLU A 100 8.48 20.97 5.63
CA GLU A 100 9.76 21.51 6.14
C GLU A 100 9.56 22.16 7.52
N GLU A 101 8.51 22.98 7.65
CA GLU A 101 8.14 23.63 8.93
C GLU A 101 7.78 22.60 10.00
N LEU A 102 7.01 21.57 9.64
CA LEU A 102 6.64 20.48 10.55
C LEU A 102 7.85 19.61 10.92
N ALA A 103 8.74 19.33 9.97
CA ALA A 103 9.97 18.60 10.23
C ALA A 103 10.86 19.30 11.26
N GLY A 104 11.01 20.63 11.15
CA GLY A 104 11.77 21.43 12.09
C GLY A 104 11.16 21.46 13.50
N LYS A 105 9.84 21.59 13.60
CA LYS A 105 9.12 21.67 14.89
C LYS A 105 9.10 20.34 15.65
N PHE A 106 8.97 19.24 14.93
CA PHE A 106 8.83 17.90 15.52
C PHE A 106 10.14 17.09 15.53
N GLY A 107 11.25 17.65 15.05
CA GLY A 107 12.54 16.97 15.00
C GLY A 107 12.55 15.70 14.12
N VAL A 108 11.63 15.63 13.16
CA VAL A 108 11.45 14.46 12.27
C VAL A 108 11.88 14.83 10.85
N SER A 109 12.30 13.84 10.05
CA SER A 109 12.62 14.10 8.65
C SER A 109 11.37 14.46 7.84
N THR A 110 11.52 15.35 6.85
CA THR A 110 10.46 15.72 5.88
C THR A 110 9.79 14.51 5.24
N ARG A 111 10.54 13.45 4.93
CA ARG A 111 10.02 12.17 4.42
C ARG A 111 9.05 11.51 5.42
N LYS A 112 9.40 11.49 6.71
CA LYS A 112 8.55 10.92 7.76
C LYS A 112 7.27 11.72 7.93
N VAL A 113 7.35 13.05 7.90
CA VAL A 113 6.18 13.94 7.89
C VAL A 113 5.30 13.67 6.68
N ALA A 114 5.88 13.59 5.47
CA ALA A 114 5.12 13.31 4.25
C ALA A 114 4.43 11.94 4.30
N SER A 115 5.12 10.90 4.79
CA SER A 115 4.52 9.57 4.96
C SER A 115 3.38 9.57 5.98
N THR A 116 3.53 10.27 7.11
CA THR A 116 2.49 10.39 8.13
C THR A 116 1.28 11.19 7.60
N LEU A 117 1.53 12.33 6.96
CA LEU A 117 0.48 13.19 6.41
C LEU A 117 -0.21 12.58 5.19
N ALA A 118 0.43 11.68 4.45
CA ALA A 118 -0.21 10.96 3.35
C ALA A 118 -1.44 10.17 3.83
N VAL A 119 -1.35 9.52 4.99
CA VAL A 119 -2.48 8.81 5.62
C VAL A 119 -3.57 9.81 6.06
N VAL A 120 -3.17 10.96 6.59
CA VAL A 120 -4.09 12.01 7.06
C VAL A 120 -4.82 12.70 5.90
N THR A 121 -4.15 12.92 4.77
CA THR A 121 -4.78 13.43 3.54
C THR A 121 -5.68 12.37 2.90
N ALA A 122 -5.27 11.10 2.90
CA ALA A 122 -6.11 10.00 2.39
C ALA A 122 -7.40 9.81 3.21
N THR A 123 -7.34 10.06 4.52
CA THR A 123 -8.49 10.04 5.42
C THR A 123 -9.30 11.35 5.41
N ARG A 124 -8.94 12.31 4.54
CA ARG A 124 -9.56 13.64 4.40
C ARG A 124 -9.59 14.49 5.67
N ARG A 125 -8.70 14.22 6.63
CA ARG A 125 -8.55 15.04 7.85
C ARG A 125 -7.73 16.31 7.59
N LEU A 126 -6.93 16.33 6.52
CA LEU A 126 -6.19 17.49 6.03
C LEU A 126 -6.27 17.59 4.51
N VAL A 127 -6.30 18.81 4.00
CA VAL A 127 -6.22 19.11 2.57
C VAL A 127 -4.81 19.54 2.23
N ARG A 128 -4.23 18.93 1.20
CA ARG A 128 -2.95 19.34 0.62
C ARG A 128 -3.21 20.32 -0.52
N GLU A 129 -2.73 21.54 -0.37
CA GLU A 129 -2.86 22.62 -1.35
C GLU A 129 -1.48 23.04 -1.85
N ILE A 130 -1.37 23.40 -3.12
CA ILE A 130 -0.16 24.00 -3.68
C ILE A 130 -0.33 25.51 -3.59
N SER A 131 0.44 26.14 -2.71
CA SER A 131 0.49 27.60 -2.59
C SER A 131 1.94 28.04 -2.78
N ASN A 132 2.18 29.03 -3.65
CA ASN A 132 3.51 29.57 -3.92
C ASN A 132 4.53 28.49 -4.36
N GLY A 133 4.10 27.49 -5.12
CA GLY A 133 4.96 26.41 -5.61
C GLY A 133 5.37 25.36 -4.55
N LYS A 134 4.90 25.48 -3.30
CA LYS A 134 5.15 24.51 -2.22
C LYS A 134 3.86 23.88 -1.72
N PHE A 135 3.95 22.62 -1.29
CA PHE A 135 2.81 21.91 -0.69
C PHE A 135 2.59 22.35 0.75
N ARG A 136 1.39 22.88 1.02
CA ARG A 136 0.90 23.20 2.37
C ARG A 136 -0.26 22.27 2.75
N TYR A 137 -0.34 21.93 4.02
CA TYR A 137 -1.42 21.14 4.60
C TYR A 137 -2.28 22.06 5.43
N LYS A 138 -3.59 22.10 5.17
CA LYS A 138 -4.58 22.90 5.89
C LYS A 138 -5.73 22.04 6.38
N MET A 139 -6.46 22.52 7.38
CA MET A 139 -7.72 21.90 7.80
C MET A 139 -8.73 21.99 6.65
N PRO A 140 -9.52 20.94 6.38
CA PRO A 140 -10.68 21.06 5.50
C PRO A 140 -11.65 22.05 6.14
N ASP A 141 -12.13 23.04 5.40
CA ASP A 141 -13.20 23.92 5.88
C ASP A 141 -14.43 23.05 6.15
N VAL A 142 -14.80 22.97 7.42
CA VAL A 142 -15.99 22.25 7.87
C VAL A 142 -17.18 23.20 7.75
N GLU A 143 -17.56 23.49 6.51
CA GLU A 143 -18.93 23.93 6.20
C GLU A 143 -19.54 22.99 5.18
N ASN A 144 -20.40 22.12 5.72
CA ASN A 144 -21.51 21.40 5.08
C ASN A 144 -21.15 20.35 4.02
N GLY A 145 -21.68 19.15 4.24
CA GLY A 145 -21.55 18.04 3.32
C GLY A 145 -22.17 18.36 1.97
N ASP A 146 -21.35 18.25 0.92
CA ASP A 146 -21.74 17.47 -0.25
C ASP A 146 -20.52 17.05 -1.06
N LEU A 147 -20.71 15.98 -1.83
CA LEU A 147 -19.72 15.40 -2.70
C LEU A 147 -19.40 16.32 -3.90
N SER A 148 -18.17 16.20 -4.41
CA SER A 148 -17.78 16.46 -5.81
C SER A 148 -17.52 17.90 -6.24
N ALA A 149 -16.26 18.32 -6.12
CA ALA A 149 -15.61 19.37 -6.93
C ALA A 149 -14.19 19.58 -6.37
N LEU A 150 -13.06 19.64 -7.08
CA LEU A 150 -12.72 19.55 -8.48
C LEU A 150 -11.26 19.05 -8.56
N SER A 151 -11.03 18.10 -9.46
CA SER A 151 -9.74 17.95 -10.12
C SER A 151 -9.51 19.18 -11.00
N SER A 152 -8.26 19.67 -10.99
CA SER A 152 -7.63 20.39 -12.10
C SER A 152 -8.21 21.75 -12.51
N GLN A 153 -7.52 22.82 -12.17
CA GLN A 153 -7.37 23.98 -13.08
C GLN A 153 -5.91 24.40 -13.14
N ASN A 154 -5.19 23.79 -14.08
CA ASN A 154 -4.04 24.40 -14.73
C ASN A 154 -4.56 25.02 -16.03
N LYS A 155 -4.54 26.34 -16.15
CA LYS A 155 -4.70 27.05 -17.43
C LYS A 155 -3.63 28.14 -17.48
N GLN A 156 -2.65 27.90 -18.33
CA GLN A 156 -1.69 28.88 -18.81
C GLN A 156 -2.27 29.58 -20.05
N SER A 157 -2.43 30.89 -19.95
CA SER A 157 -2.26 31.97 -20.95
C SER A 157 -2.51 31.76 -22.45
N HIS A 158 -3.40 32.62 -22.98
CA HIS A 158 -3.30 33.49 -24.19
C HIS A 158 -2.70 32.95 -25.51
N HIS A 159 -3.51 32.96 -26.58
CA HIS A 159 -3.50 34.05 -27.57
C HIS A 159 -4.74 34.03 -28.47
N ASP A 160 -5.01 35.20 -29.03
CA ASP A 160 -6.18 35.69 -29.75
C ASP A 160 -6.44 35.03 -31.11
N ALA A 161 -7.70 35.02 -31.54
CA ALA A 161 -8.15 35.60 -32.82
C ALA A 161 -9.60 35.19 -33.13
N GLU A 162 -10.39 36.22 -33.40
CA GLU A 162 -11.78 36.21 -33.82
C GLU A 162 -11.96 35.54 -35.19
N ASN A 163 -13.07 34.82 -35.42
CA ASN A 163 -14.05 35.23 -36.44
C ASN A 163 -15.31 34.35 -36.47
N SER A 164 -16.38 35.03 -36.86
CA SER A 164 -17.79 34.68 -36.84
C SER A 164 -18.27 33.62 -37.83
N ALA A 165 -19.50 33.18 -37.55
CA ALA A 165 -20.63 33.02 -38.48
C ALA A 165 -20.88 31.66 -39.15
N ALA A 166 -22.01 31.09 -38.70
CA ALA A 166 -23.21 30.74 -39.49
C ALA A 166 -23.19 29.58 -40.51
N GLY A 167 -24.17 28.69 -40.31
CA GLY A 167 -24.82 27.85 -41.32
C GLY A 167 -23.99 26.65 -41.79
N ASP A 168 -24.53 25.61 -42.37
CA ASP A 168 -25.89 25.12 -42.54
C ASP A 168 -25.71 23.73 -43.18
N GLU A 169 -26.72 22.89 -43.07
CA GLU A 169 -27.04 21.77 -43.97
C GLU A 169 -26.05 20.62 -44.24
N MET A 170 -26.50 19.46 -43.75
CA MET A 170 -26.33 18.11 -44.27
C MET A 170 -26.39 17.98 -45.80
N ASN A 171 -25.43 17.26 -46.39
CA ASN A 171 -25.63 16.40 -47.58
C ASN A 171 -24.52 15.33 -47.58
N ARG A 172 -24.81 14.04 -47.33
CA ARG A 172 -25.46 13.04 -48.21
C ARG A 172 -24.57 12.62 -49.40
N PHE A 173 -23.72 11.60 -49.18
CA PHE A 173 -23.32 10.65 -50.24
C PHE A 173 -24.52 9.71 -50.50
N PRO A 174 -24.77 9.18 -51.71
CA PRO A 174 -23.94 8.11 -52.34
C PRO A 174 -23.91 8.27 -53.89
N LEU A 175 -23.35 7.43 -54.76
CA LEU A 175 -23.26 5.98 -54.84
C LEU A 175 -22.36 5.61 -56.04
N ALA A 176 -21.81 4.41 -55.96
CA ALA A 176 -21.15 3.54 -56.96
C ALA A 176 -21.48 3.82 -58.45
N SER A 177 -20.62 3.45 -59.42
CA SER A 177 -20.37 2.04 -59.75
C SER A 177 -19.35 1.86 -60.89
N GLU A 178 -18.61 0.74 -60.80
CA GLU A 178 -18.13 -0.17 -61.87
C GLU A 178 -17.28 0.39 -63.02
N SER A 179 -16.37 -0.34 -63.68
CA SER A 179 -15.54 -1.53 -63.48
C SER A 179 -14.60 -1.52 -64.70
N THR A 180 -13.39 -2.08 -64.64
CA THR A 180 -12.78 -2.93 -65.71
C THR A 180 -11.27 -3.12 -65.51
N ALA A 181 -10.92 -4.38 -65.25
CA ALA A 181 -9.74 -5.11 -65.72
C ALA A 181 -8.40 -4.37 -65.84
N LYS A 182 -7.57 -4.44 -64.78
CA LYS A 182 -6.12 -4.75 -64.89
C LYS A 182 -5.67 -5.49 -63.61
N ALA A 183 -5.26 -6.74 -63.77
CA ALA A 183 -4.47 -7.45 -62.76
C ALA A 183 -3.14 -6.67 -62.61
N SER A 184 -3.05 -5.83 -61.59
CA SER A 184 -1.94 -4.88 -61.46
C SER A 184 -1.86 -4.44 -60.01
N THR A 185 -0.95 -5.03 -59.24
CA THR A 185 -0.30 -4.52 -58.00
C THR A 185 -1.17 -4.03 -56.82
N ASP A 186 -2.44 -3.73 -57.02
CA ASP A 186 -3.41 -3.29 -56.02
C ASP A 186 -3.94 -4.45 -55.18
N GLU A 187 -3.90 -5.68 -55.69
CA GLU A 187 -4.25 -6.88 -54.91
C GLU A 187 -3.19 -7.17 -53.85
N PHE A 188 -1.91 -6.97 -54.16
CA PHE A 188 -0.80 -7.04 -53.20
C PHE A 188 -0.88 -5.92 -52.15
N ILE A 189 -1.23 -4.69 -52.56
CA ILE A 189 -1.41 -3.57 -51.62
C ILE A 189 -2.66 -3.77 -50.75
N ARG A 190 -3.68 -4.47 -51.24
CA ARG A 190 -4.87 -4.88 -50.47
C ARG A 190 -4.59 -6.02 -49.49
N GLU A 191 -3.63 -6.89 -49.79
CA GLU A 191 -3.19 -7.99 -48.92
C GLU A 191 -2.19 -7.55 -47.84
N VAL A 192 -1.50 -6.41 -48.01
CA VAL A 192 -0.78 -5.79 -46.91
C VAL A 192 -1.83 -5.38 -45.86
N PRO A 193 -1.83 -5.97 -44.65
CA PRO A 193 -2.72 -5.51 -43.60
C PRO A 193 -2.43 -4.03 -43.38
N SER A 194 -3.42 -3.18 -43.64
CA SER A 194 -3.27 -1.77 -43.34
C SER A 194 -2.96 -1.66 -41.84
N PHE A 195 -1.77 -1.19 -41.49
CA PHE A 195 -1.33 -0.93 -40.10
C PHE A 195 -2.20 0.10 -39.36
N THR A 196 -3.27 0.58 -40.00
CA THR A 196 -4.34 1.39 -39.41
C THR A 196 -5.53 0.55 -38.91
N GLU A 197 -5.40 -0.78 -38.83
CA GLU A 197 -6.27 -1.59 -37.98
C GLU A 197 -6.03 -1.14 -36.54
N LYS A 198 -6.84 -0.17 -36.08
CA LYS A 198 -6.95 0.20 -34.67
C LYS A 198 -7.23 -1.10 -33.94
N SER A 199 -6.22 -1.62 -33.28
CA SER A 199 -6.24 -2.91 -32.62
C SER A 199 -7.54 -3.00 -31.80
N ALA A 200 -8.50 -3.79 -32.28
CA ALA A 200 -9.70 -4.14 -31.53
C ALA A 200 -9.36 -5.10 -30.36
N SER A 201 -8.07 -5.26 -30.06
CA SER A 201 -7.51 -5.81 -28.84
C SER A 201 -6.90 -4.73 -27.93
N SER A 202 -7.37 -3.48 -28.02
CA SER A 202 -7.33 -2.62 -26.84
C SER A 202 -8.11 -3.36 -25.77
N VAL A 203 -7.40 -3.98 -24.82
CA VAL A 203 -8.00 -4.45 -23.57
C VAL A 203 -8.67 -3.21 -22.99
N MET A 204 -9.97 -3.07 -23.26
CA MET A 204 -10.77 -1.96 -22.78
C MET A 204 -10.75 -2.07 -21.27
N LEU A 205 -9.81 -1.34 -20.66
CA LEU A 205 -9.66 -1.32 -19.23
C LEU A 205 -11.02 -0.92 -18.67
N PRO A 206 -11.61 -1.74 -17.78
CA PRO A 206 -12.87 -1.39 -17.15
C PRO A 206 -12.76 0.02 -16.57
N SER A 207 -13.81 0.83 -16.74
CA SER A 207 -13.81 2.16 -16.18
C SER A 207 -13.54 2.11 -14.67
N LEU A 208 -12.88 3.12 -14.13
CA LEU A 208 -12.60 3.22 -12.70
C LEU A 208 -13.86 3.03 -11.85
N HIS A 209 -15.01 3.50 -12.34
CA HIS A 209 -16.32 3.32 -11.73
C HIS A 209 -16.77 1.86 -11.72
N ALA A 210 -16.58 1.13 -12.82
CA ALA A 210 -16.87 -0.30 -12.90
C ALA A 210 -15.98 -1.09 -11.93
N ALA A 211 -14.67 -0.83 -11.92
CA ALA A 211 -13.73 -1.44 -10.99
C ALA A 211 -14.10 -1.15 -9.52
N SER A 212 -14.44 0.10 -9.20
CA SER A 212 -14.86 0.50 -7.85
C SER A 212 -16.20 -0.13 -7.41
N ARG A 213 -17.09 -0.41 -8.37
CA ARG A 213 -18.35 -1.13 -8.10
C ARG A 213 -18.08 -2.60 -7.82
N GLU A 214 -17.23 -3.25 -8.60
CA GLU A 214 -16.85 -4.64 -8.32
C GLU A 214 -16.09 -4.78 -7.00
N LEU A 215 -15.19 -3.83 -6.68
CA LEU A 215 -14.53 -3.78 -5.38
C LEU A 215 -15.54 -3.68 -4.22
N ARG A 216 -16.61 -2.90 -4.38
CA ARG A 216 -17.70 -2.84 -3.38
C ARG A 216 -18.46 -4.17 -3.27
N ARG A 217 -18.72 -4.87 -4.38
CA ARG A 217 -19.35 -6.20 -4.34
C ARG A 217 -18.45 -7.24 -3.68
N ALA A 218 -17.17 -7.26 -4.02
CA ALA A 218 -16.18 -8.14 -3.42
C ALA A 218 -16.09 -7.91 -1.90
N LYS A 219 -16.01 -6.65 -1.46
CA LYS A 219 -16.02 -6.30 -0.02
C LYS A 219 -17.28 -6.81 0.70
N LYS A 220 -18.46 -6.68 0.08
CA LYS A 220 -19.70 -7.24 0.65
C LYS A 220 -19.65 -8.76 0.76
N GLN A 221 -19.09 -9.46 -0.24
CA GLN A 221 -18.92 -10.92 -0.17
C GLN A 221 -17.93 -11.32 0.91
N VAL A 222 -16.81 -10.61 1.07
CA VAL A 222 -15.86 -10.83 2.16
C VAL A 222 -16.54 -10.70 3.52
N GLN A 223 -17.31 -9.63 3.75
CA GLN A 223 -18.08 -9.47 4.99
C GLN A 223 -19.09 -10.61 5.23
N LYS A 224 -19.72 -11.12 4.17
CA LYS A 224 -20.60 -12.30 4.28
C LYS A 224 -19.82 -13.53 4.73
N TRP A 225 -18.66 -13.78 4.14
CA TRP A 225 -17.80 -14.90 4.52
C TRP A 225 -17.22 -14.75 5.92
N GLU A 226 -16.88 -13.54 6.37
CA GLU A 226 -16.47 -13.26 7.75
C GLU A 226 -17.55 -13.65 8.76
N ARG A 227 -18.82 -13.36 8.46
CA ARG A 227 -19.97 -13.78 9.29
C ARG A 227 -20.11 -15.30 9.32
N VAL A 228 -19.96 -15.97 8.17
CA VAL A 228 -19.96 -17.44 8.09
C VAL A 228 -18.82 -18.02 8.93
N CYS A 229 -17.61 -17.48 8.80
CA CYS A 229 -16.46 -17.91 9.61
C CYS A 229 -16.69 -17.67 11.10
N ALA A 230 -17.31 -16.56 11.50
CA ALA A 230 -17.67 -16.30 12.89
C ALA A 230 -18.70 -17.33 13.42
N ALA A 231 -19.74 -17.62 12.64
CA ALA A 231 -20.74 -18.64 12.98
C ALA A 231 -20.12 -20.04 13.08
N LEU A 232 -19.23 -20.41 12.15
CA LEU A 232 -18.52 -21.69 12.20
C LEU A 232 -17.58 -21.78 13.40
N ARG A 233 -16.89 -20.70 13.77
CA ARG A 233 -16.07 -20.68 14.99
C ARG A 233 -16.91 -20.92 16.23
N GLU A 234 -18.09 -20.29 16.32
CA GLU A 234 -18.99 -20.49 17.45
C GLU A 234 -19.53 -21.92 17.51
N LEU A 235 -19.94 -22.47 16.36
CA LEU A 235 -20.36 -23.86 16.27
C LEU A 235 -19.24 -24.84 16.68
N ASN A 236 -18.00 -24.52 16.31
CA ASN A 236 -16.85 -25.36 16.63
C ASN A 236 -16.46 -25.31 18.13
N LYS A 237 -16.76 -24.22 18.85
CA LYS A 237 -16.62 -24.19 20.32
C LYS A 237 -17.55 -25.20 20.99
N HIS A 238 -18.75 -25.36 20.44
CA HIS A 238 -19.78 -26.26 20.96
C HIS A 238 -19.82 -27.60 20.20
N ARG A 239 -18.68 -28.02 19.60
CA ARG A 239 -18.61 -29.21 18.74
C ARG A 239 -19.15 -30.48 19.40
N ASP A 240 -18.87 -30.68 20.69
CA ASP A 240 -19.34 -31.86 21.42
C ASP A 240 -20.86 -31.88 21.60
N ILE A 241 -21.45 -30.72 21.87
CA ILE A 241 -22.91 -30.55 22.00
C ILE A 241 -23.57 -30.80 20.63
N VAL A 242 -23.01 -30.24 19.56
CA VAL A 242 -23.51 -30.44 18.19
C VAL A 242 -23.42 -31.91 17.79
N ARG A 243 -22.31 -32.58 18.11
CA ARG A 243 -22.13 -34.02 17.88
C ARG A 243 -23.17 -34.85 18.65
N GLN A 244 -23.39 -34.54 19.92
CA GLN A 244 -24.39 -35.22 20.74
C GLN A 244 -25.81 -35.07 20.19
N ILE A 245 -26.19 -33.88 19.70
CA ILE A 245 -27.49 -33.64 19.06
C ILE A 245 -27.63 -34.46 17.78
N VAL A 246 -26.60 -34.49 16.93
CA VAL A 246 -26.60 -35.26 15.68
C VAL A 246 -26.69 -36.77 15.97
N ASP A 247 -25.91 -37.28 16.92
CA ASP A 247 -25.90 -38.69 17.32
C ASP A 247 -27.22 -39.12 17.97
N SER A 248 -27.86 -38.22 18.73
CA SER A 248 -29.18 -38.48 19.35
C SER A 248 -30.30 -38.46 18.31
N SER A 249 -30.23 -37.55 17.33
CA SER A 249 -31.20 -37.46 16.23
C SER A 249 -31.15 -38.69 15.30
N GLY A 250 -29.94 -39.22 15.04
CA GLY A 250 -29.76 -40.44 14.26
C GLY A 250 -30.37 -41.69 14.90
N ARG A 251 -30.41 -41.78 16.23
CA ARG A 251 -31.05 -42.91 16.93
C ARG A 251 -32.58 -42.86 16.85
N ILE A 252 -33.17 -41.68 16.93
CA ILE A 252 -34.64 -41.50 16.86
C ILE A 252 -35.20 -41.91 15.48
N VAL A 253 -34.41 -41.75 14.41
CA VAL A 253 -34.80 -42.17 13.05
C VAL A 253 -34.68 -43.69 12.84
N SER A 254 -33.88 -44.40 13.65
CA SER A 254 -33.68 -45.85 13.53
C SER A 254 -34.67 -46.68 14.36
N GLU A 255 -35.50 -46.04 15.18
CA GLU A 255 -36.43 -46.69 16.13
C GLU A 255 -37.89 -46.65 15.64
N LYS A 256 -38.11 -46.41 14.35
CA LYS A 256 -39.41 -46.32 13.69
C LYS A 256 -39.45 -47.21 12.46
#